data_AF-O87063-F1
#
_entry.id   AF-O87063-F1
#
_cell.length_a   1.000
_cell.length_b   1.000
_cell.length_c   1.000
_cell.angle_alpha   90.00
_cell.angle_beta   90.00
_cell.angle_gamma   90.00
#
_symmetry.space_group_name_H-M   'P 1'
#
loop_
_entity.id
_entity.type
_entity.pdbx_description
1 polymer ?
#
loop_
_entity_poly.entity_id
_entity_poly.type
_entity_poly.pdbx_seq_one_letter_code
_entity_poly.pdbx_strand_id
1 'polypeptide(L)'
;MVMVELVPLREVEGRISVEGALPYPPGELSVVPGEIWGGSVQRYFFALEEGINLVPVFALELQGVYLEPTGEGRVQAMGYVLTRLSGHRGRGLCPDDNTKRPIEGEYHE
;
A
#
# COMPACT_ATOMS: atom_id res chain seq x y z
N MET A 1 23.31 0.89 3.11
CA MET A 1 22.56 1.49 2.00
C MET A 1 21.10 1.09 2.13
N VAL A 2 20.19 2.04 2.09
CA VAL A 2 18.75 1.78 1.89
C VAL A 2 18.51 1.86 0.38
N MET A 3 17.81 0.89 -0.17
CA MET A 3 17.42 0.82 -1.57
C MET A 3 15.90 1.02 -1.69
N VAL A 4 15.46 1.41 -2.88
CA VAL A 4 14.05 1.50 -3.23
C VAL A 4 13.76 0.47 -4.31
N GLU A 5 12.63 -0.20 -4.19
CA GLU A 5 12.18 -1.25 -5.11
C GLU A 5 10.73 -0.99 -5.48
N LEU A 6 10.38 -1.15 -6.76
CA LEU A 6 8.99 -1.16 -7.21
C LEU A 6 8.49 -2.60 -7.16
N VAL A 7 7.47 -2.86 -6.35
CA VAL A 7 6.91 -4.21 -6.19
C VAL A 7 5.40 -4.21 -6.43
N PRO A 8 4.81 -5.34 -6.84
CA PRO A 8 3.37 -5.49 -6.91
C PRO A 8 2.72 -5.26 -5.54
N LEU A 9 1.55 -4.63 -5.49
CA LEU A 9 0.86 -4.38 -4.21
C LEU A 9 0.52 -5.69 -3.47
N ARG A 10 0.40 -6.83 -4.17
CA ARG A 10 0.26 -8.17 -3.57
C ARG A 10 1.44 -8.60 -2.69
N GLU A 11 2.59 -7.94 -2.85
CA GLU A 11 3.85 -8.24 -2.17
C GLU A 11 4.31 -7.11 -1.23
N VAL A 12 3.51 -6.05 -1.06
CA VAL A 12 3.88 -4.92 -0.18
C VAL A 12 3.58 -5.16 1.30
N GLU A 13 2.81 -6.18 1.67
CA GLU A 13 2.44 -6.39 3.08
C GLU A 13 3.68 -6.47 3.99
N GLY A 14 3.69 -5.66 5.06
CA GLY A 14 4.84 -5.58 5.98
C GLY A 14 6.03 -4.77 5.45
N ARG A 15 5.95 -4.18 4.25
CA ARG A 15 6.99 -3.33 3.65
C ARG A 15 6.72 -1.86 3.93
N ILE A 16 7.78 -1.07 4.05
CA ILE A 16 7.68 0.38 4.30
C ILE A 16 7.47 1.11 2.96
N SER A 17 6.40 1.89 2.87
CA SER A 17 6.10 2.73 1.71
C SER A 17 7.13 3.86 1.58
N VAL A 18 7.58 4.12 0.36
CA VAL A 18 8.42 5.28 0.03
C VAL A 18 7.56 6.51 -0.26
N GLU A 19 6.37 6.30 -0.81
CA GLU A 19 5.46 7.34 -1.27
C GLU A 19 4.12 7.27 -0.52
N GLY A 20 3.35 8.34 -0.60
CA GLY A 20 1.97 8.33 -0.15
C GLY A 20 1.08 7.72 -1.21
N ALA A 21 0.12 6.88 -0.83
CA ALA A 21 -0.82 6.27 -1.75
C ALA A 21 -2.18 6.95 -1.64
N LEU A 22 -2.66 7.53 -2.74
CA LEU A 22 -3.90 8.32 -2.78
C LEU A 22 -4.74 7.92 -3.99
N PRO A 23 -5.92 7.32 -3.77
CA PRO A 23 -6.90 7.08 -4.83
C PRO A 23 -7.89 8.24 -4.94
N TYR A 24 -8.24 8.63 -6.18
CA TYR A 24 -9.28 9.61 -6.46
C TYR A 24 -10.37 9.04 -7.38
N PRO A 25 -11.66 9.19 -7.01
CA PRO A 25 -12.19 9.70 -5.73
C PRO A 25 -11.99 8.69 -4.56
N PRO A 26 -11.91 9.12 -3.28
CA PRO A 26 -12.22 10.46 -2.73
C PRO A 26 -11.05 11.46 -2.71
N GLY A 27 -9.81 11.03 -2.91
CA GLY A 27 -8.63 11.91 -2.88
C GLY A 27 -7.99 12.11 -1.51
N GLU A 28 -8.15 11.14 -0.60
CA GLU A 28 -7.50 11.13 0.72
C GLU A 28 -6.31 10.16 0.74
N LEU A 29 -5.22 10.54 1.42
CA LEU A 29 -4.06 9.67 1.61
C LEU A 29 -4.46 8.42 2.40
N SER A 30 -4.35 7.27 1.76
CA SER A 30 -4.60 5.97 2.37
C SER A 30 -3.33 5.37 3.01
N VAL A 31 -2.16 5.73 2.49
CA VAL A 31 -0.83 5.41 3.07
C VAL A 31 0.01 6.68 3.06
N VAL A 32 0.80 6.91 4.10
CA VAL A 32 1.81 7.98 4.13
C VAL A 32 3.24 7.44 3.91
N PRO A 33 4.17 8.24 3.36
CA PRO A 33 5.58 7.84 3.27
C PRO A 33 6.14 7.40 4.63
N GLY A 34 6.82 6.26 4.67
CA GLY A 34 7.36 5.67 5.90
C GLY A 34 6.39 4.76 6.66
N GLU A 35 5.11 4.70 6.28
CA GLU A 35 4.14 3.76 6.84
C GLU A 35 4.35 2.33 6.29
N ILE A 36 3.96 1.34 7.09
CA ILE A 36 3.98 -0.06 6.66
C ILE A 36 2.69 -0.38 5.90
N TRP A 37 2.83 -0.89 4.68
CA TRP A 37 1.71 -1.40 3.90
C TRP A 37 1.06 -2.62 4.56
N GLY A 38 -0.26 -2.68 4.53
CA GLY A 38 -1.01 -3.88 4.92
C GLY A 38 -2.49 -3.64 5.18
N GLY A 39 -3.15 -4.67 5.72
CA GLY A 39 -4.49 -4.57 6.27
C GLY A 39 -5.55 -4.09 5.28
N SER A 40 -6.43 -3.19 5.74
CA SER A 40 -7.55 -2.66 4.95
C SER A 40 -7.10 -1.82 3.76
N VAL A 41 -6.01 -1.08 3.91
CA VAL A 41 -5.51 -0.18 2.86
C VAL A 41 -5.00 -0.99 1.67
N GLN A 42 -4.19 -2.02 1.91
CA GLN A 42 -3.72 -2.90 0.83
C GLN A 42 -4.90 -3.56 0.09
N ARG A 43 -5.90 -4.06 0.84
CA ARG A 43 -7.11 -4.67 0.26
C ARG A 43 -7.94 -3.67 -0.54
N TYR A 44 -7.99 -2.41 -0.10
CA TYR A 44 -8.67 -1.35 -0.83
C TYR A 44 -8.03 -1.13 -2.20
N PHE A 45 -6.70 -1.00 -2.28
CA PHE A 45 -6.02 -0.87 -3.58
C PHE A 45 -6.17 -2.11 -4.47
N PHE A 46 -6.28 -3.33 -3.93
CA PHE A 46 -6.64 -4.50 -4.75
C PHE A 46 -8.05 -4.41 -5.32
N ALA A 47 -9.02 -3.97 -4.53
CA ALA A 47 -10.37 -3.79 -5.03
C ALA A 47 -10.42 -2.76 -6.16
N LEU A 48 -9.57 -1.72 -6.09
CA LEU A 48 -9.41 -0.72 -7.14
C LEU A 48 -8.76 -1.31 -8.40
N GLU A 49 -7.67 -2.07 -8.26
CA GLU A 49 -7.03 -2.79 -9.38
C GLU A 49 -8.03 -3.72 -10.09
N GLU A 50 -8.75 -4.55 -9.33
CA GLU A 50 -9.77 -5.44 -9.89
C GLU A 50 -10.92 -4.67 -10.53
N GLY A 51 -11.33 -3.55 -9.93
CA GLY A 51 -12.35 -2.66 -10.51
C GLY A 51 -11.94 -2.11 -11.89
N ILE A 52 -10.69 -1.68 -12.03
CA ILE A 52 -10.12 -1.22 -13.31
C ILE A 52 -10.07 -2.37 -14.32
N ASN A 53 -9.63 -3.56 -13.89
CA ASN A 53 -9.57 -4.75 -14.76
C ASN A 53 -10.96 -5.20 -15.25
N LEU A 54 -12.00 -5.06 -14.43
CA LEU A 54 -13.38 -5.38 -14.79
C LEU A 54 -14.03 -4.31 -15.67
N VAL A 55 -13.69 -3.03 -15.43
CA VAL A 55 -14.27 -1.89 -16.14
C VAL A 55 -13.13 -0.96 -16.57
N PRO A 56 -12.47 -1.21 -17.72
CA PRO A 56 -11.30 -0.43 -18.15
C PRO A 56 -11.58 1.06 -18.42
N VAL A 57 -12.85 1.42 -18.61
CA VAL A 57 -13.30 2.81 -18.77
C VAL A 57 -13.50 3.52 -17.42
N PHE A 58 -13.35 2.81 -16.30
CA PHE A 58 -13.44 3.39 -14.97
C PHE A 58 -12.20 4.23 -14.71
N ALA A 59 -12.35 5.55 -14.85
CA ALA A 59 -11.29 6.52 -14.66
C ALA A 59 -11.04 6.72 -13.15
N LEU A 60 -10.28 5.80 -12.57
CA LEU A 60 -9.72 5.95 -11.24
C LEU A 60 -8.30 6.48 -11.36
N GLU A 61 -7.99 7.58 -10.68
CA GLU A 61 -6.64 8.10 -10.60
C GLU A 61 -5.98 7.56 -9.32
N LEU A 62 -4.82 6.92 -9.48
CA LEU A 62 -4.02 6.40 -8.37
C LEU A 62 -2.69 7.17 -8.32
N GLN A 63 -2.47 7.93 -7.25
CA GLN A 63 -1.22 8.64 -7.01
C GLN A 63 -0.36 7.85 -6.02
N GLY A 64 0.95 7.77 -6.30
CA GLY A 64 1.90 6.93 -5.55
C GLY A 64 1.72 5.42 -5.74
N VAL A 65 0.86 5.02 -6.69
CA VAL A 65 0.65 3.64 -7.13
C VAL A 65 0.67 3.62 -8.64
N TYR A 66 1.41 2.69 -9.22
CA TYR A 66 1.68 2.63 -10.66
C TYR A 66 0.97 1.43 -11.26
N LEU A 67 0.23 1.62 -12.34
CA LEU A 67 -0.46 0.54 -13.04
C LEU A 67 0.41 0.03 -14.18
N GLU A 68 0.90 -1.20 -14.07
CA GLU A 68 1.68 -1.87 -15.11
C GLU A 68 0.84 -2.90 -15.86
N PRO A 69 0.85 -2.91 -17.21
CA PRO A 69 0.16 -3.93 -17.98
C PRO A 69 0.74 -5.33 -17.73
N THR A 70 -0.10 -6.31 -17.42
CA THR A 70 0.32 -7.71 -17.23
C THR A 70 0.09 -8.58 -18.46
N GLY A 71 -0.63 -8.06 -19.46
CA GLY A 71 -1.12 -8.79 -20.63
C GLY A 71 -2.64 -8.94 -20.61
N GLU A 72 -3.22 -9.36 -21.75
CA GLU A 72 -4.66 -9.61 -21.90
C GLU A 72 -5.57 -8.40 -21.54
N GLY A 73 -5.05 -7.18 -21.68
CA GLY A 73 -5.79 -5.96 -21.32
C GLY A 73 -5.93 -5.72 -19.81
N ARG A 74 -5.20 -6.46 -18.98
CA ARG A 74 -5.17 -6.28 -17.53
C ARG A 74 -3.98 -5.43 -17.09
N VAL A 75 -4.15 -4.80 -15.93
CA VAL A 75 -3.13 -4.04 -15.22
C VAL A 75 -2.93 -4.59 -13.82
N GLN A 76 -1.76 -4.28 -13.27
CA GLN A 76 -1.37 -4.59 -11.90
C GLN A 76 -0.87 -3.33 -11.20
N ALA A 77 -1.33 -3.11 -9.98
CA ALA A 77 -0.90 -2.02 -9.14
C ALA A 77 0.45 -2.34 -8.49
N MET A 78 1.36 -1.38 -8.59
CA MET A 78 2.73 -1.42 -8.12
C MET A 78 2.98 -0.27 -7.14
N GLY A 79 3.83 -0.47 -6.14
CA GLY A 79 4.19 0.56 -5.17
C GLY A 79 5.68 0.52 -4.82
N TYR A 80 6.26 1.70 -4.55
CA TYR A 80 7.65 1.80 -4.12
C TYR A 80 7.78 1.49 -2.63
N VAL A 81 8.69 0.57 -2.32
CA VAL A 81 9.00 0.14 -0.96
C VAL A 81 10.48 0.29 -0.63
N LEU A 82 10.78 0.51 0.65
CA LEU A 82 12.15 0.47 1.15
C LEU A 82 12.63 -0.98 1.27
N THR A 83 13.82 -1.24 0.73
CA THR A 83 14.53 -2.51 0.88
C THR A 83 15.91 -2.23 1.49
N ARG A 84 16.28 -2.98 2.54
CA ARG A 84 17.64 -2.92 3.09
C ARG A 84 18.53 -3.87 2.30
N LEU A 85 19.73 -3.44 1.89
CA LEU A 85 20.74 -4.39 1.40
C LEU A 85 21.01 -5.40 2.53
N SER A 86 20.82 -6.68 2.23
CA SER A 86 21.07 -7.83 3.11
C SER A 86 22.57 -8.06 3.37
N GLY A 87 23.29 -7.02 3.79
CA GLY A 87 24.71 -7.06 4.10
C GLY A 87 25.01 -7.27 5.59
N HIS A 88 24.03 -7.18 6.48
CA HIS A 88 24.18 -7.51 7.90
C HIS A 88 22.91 -8.26 8.34
N ARG A 89 23.05 -9.56 8.66
CA ARG A 89 22.02 -10.37 9.32
C ARG A 89 21.75 -9.80 10.72
N GLY A 90 20.96 -8.72 10.77
CA GLY A 90 20.30 -8.23 11.97
C GLY A 90 18.90 -8.80 12.00
N ARG A 91 18.48 -9.27 13.19
CA ARG A 91 17.22 -9.95 13.48
C ARG A 91 16.00 -9.16 12.98
N GLY A 92 14.94 -9.90 12.67
CA GLY A 92 13.69 -9.41 12.09
C GLY A 92 13.23 -8.09 12.71
N LEU A 93 12.94 -7.13 11.83
CA LEU A 93 12.06 -6.03 12.15
C LEU A 93 10.66 -6.40 11.62
N CYS A 94 10.00 -7.30 12.35
CA CYS A 94 8.57 -7.15 12.53
C CYS A 94 8.44 -6.28 13.78
N PRO A 95 7.86 -5.06 13.71
CA PRO A 95 7.30 -4.44 14.89
C PRO A 95 6.04 -5.25 15.21
N ASP A 96 6.23 -6.29 16.02
CA ASP A 96 5.14 -6.86 16.79
C ASP A 96 4.65 -5.74 17.73
N ASP A 97 3.33 -5.55 17.77
CA ASP A 97 2.56 -4.72 18.71
C ASP A 97 1.94 -3.44 18.13
N ASN A 98 0.89 -3.62 17.32
CA ASN A 98 -0.25 -2.70 17.37
C ASN A 98 -1.42 -3.43 18.03
N THR A 99 -1.32 -3.64 19.35
CA THR A 99 -2.50 -3.58 20.21
C THR A 99 -3.25 -2.30 19.87
N LYS A 100 -4.29 -2.43 19.05
CA LYS A 100 -5.39 -1.47 18.98
C LYS A 100 -5.94 -1.35 20.39
N ARG A 101 -5.43 -0.41 21.19
CA ARG A 101 -6.12 0.04 22.38
C ARG A 101 -7.45 0.63 21.91
N PRO A 102 -8.60 0.18 22.46
CA PRO A 102 -9.86 0.84 22.17
C PRO A 102 -9.74 2.28 22.66
N ILE A 103 -10.04 3.24 21.78
CA ILE A 103 -10.40 4.59 22.22
C ILE A 103 -11.78 4.48 22.89
N GLU A 104 -11.80 4.18 24.19
CA GLU A 104 -12.95 4.45 25.03
C GLU A 104 -13.03 5.97 25.21
N GLY A 105 -13.75 6.60 24.28
CA GLY A 105 -14.25 7.96 24.43
C GLY A 105 -15.70 7.89 24.86
N GLU A 106 -15.94 8.04 26.15
CA GLU A 106 -17.24 8.35 26.72
C GLU A 106 -17.83 9.59 26.03
N TYR A 107 -18.97 9.42 25.34
CA TYR A 107 -19.85 10.55 25.07
C TYR A 107 -20.72 10.73 26.30
N HIS A 108 -20.31 11.64 27.18
CA HIS A 108 -21.13 12.16 28.25
C HIS A 108 -21.69 13.53 27.87
N GLU A 109 -23.03 13.58 27.92
CA GLU A 109 -24.01 14.68 27.85
C GLU A 109 -24.35 15.29 26.48
#